data_AF-A0AAV0VLF2-F1
#
_entry.id   AF-A0AAV0VLF2-F1
#
_cell.length_a   1.000
_cell.length_b   1.000
_cell.length_c   1.000
_cell.angle_alpha   90.00
_cell.angle_beta   90.00
_cell.angle_gamma   90.00
#
_symmetry.space_group_name_H-M   'P 1'
#
loop_
_entity.id
_entity.type
_entity.pdbx_description
1 polymer ?
#
loop_
_entity_poly.entity_id
_entity_poly.type
_entity_poly.pdbx_seq_one_letter_code
_entity_poly.pdbx_strand_id
1 'polypeptide(L)'
;MQVRHVVGLTVLLVAAVPLQMYLMRYNRDFRDLVSEIAKNLPNDLLQLSTDYVTGYVGTANNYLQSTYDYLGLSKPFEDGSPGDQEVPENLIMNFRPPHLEFRIGNVVLTHTMTAGVIVGWNIDITDLTKEPEYLILSEVHEELIKLDQDKIVVILQNIKINHKNIDQYFKSFDGMGYIPKESLQKLYPKG
;
A
#
# COMPACT_ATOMS: atom_id res chain seq x y z
N MET A 1 -27.57 1.93 19.18
CA MET A 1 -26.10 2.12 19.24
C MET A 1 -25.35 1.18 18.30
N GLN A 2 -25.72 -0.12 18.22
CA GLN A 2 -25.07 -1.11 17.33
C GLN A 2 -25.15 -0.83 15.82
N VAL A 3 -26.27 -0.32 15.31
CA VAL A 3 -26.44 -0.08 13.84
C VAL A 3 -25.45 0.98 13.32
N ARG A 4 -25.18 2.03 14.10
CA ARG A 4 -24.21 3.09 13.74
C ARG A 4 -22.79 2.54 13.65
N HIS A 5 -22.41 1.64 14.56
CA HIS A 5 -21.11 0.98 14.57
C HIS A 5 -20.98 0.00 13.40
N VAL A 6 -22.03 -0.77 13.09
CA VAL A 6 -22.05 -1.68 11.94
C VAL A 6 -21.95 -0.93 10.62
N VAL A 7 -22.69 0.18 10.45
CA VAL A 7 -22.63 1.02 9.24
C VAL A 7 -21.27 1.73 9.13
N GLY A 8 -20.69 2.19 10.25
CA GLY A 8 -19.34 2.75 10.27
C GLY A 8 -18.28 1.73 9.86
N LEU A 9 -18.38 0.51 10.38
CA LEU A 9 -17.49 -0.59 10.06
C LEU A 9 -17.63 -1.02 8.60
N THR A 10 -18.85 -1.12 8.05
CA THR A 10 -19.03 -1.43 6.62
C THR A 10 -18.52 -0.31 5.73
N VAL A 11 -18.69 0.96 6.09
CA VAL A 11 -18.06 2.07 5.36
C VAL A 11 -16.52 1.98 5.43
N LEU A 12 -15.95 1.61 6.58
CA LEU A 12 -14.50 1.35 6.76
C LEU A 12 -13.97 0.12 6.00
N LEU A 13 -14.84 -0.85 5.72
CA LEU A 13 -14.45 -2.08 5.03
C LEU A 13 -14.74 -2.05 3.53
N VAL A 14 -15.72 -1.25 3.09
CA VAL A 14 -16.28 -1.30 1.72
C VAL A 14 -16.04 -0.02 0.94
N ALA A 15 -15.88 1.14 1.59
CA ALA A 15 -15.57 2.36 0.86
C ALA A 15 -14.14 2.33 0.29
N ALA A 16 -13.97 2.92 -0.89
CA ALA A 16 -12.63 3.13 -1.46
C ALA A 16 -11.79 3.94 -0.46
N VAL A 17 -10.53 3.54 -0.26
CA VAL A 17 -9.55 4.19 0.65
C VAL A 17 -9.52 5.72 0.51
N PRO A 18 -9.61 6.31 -0.71
CA PRO A 18 -9.71 7.76 -0.90
C PRO A 18 -10.88 8.42 -0.15
N LEU A 19 -12.07 7.81 -0.19
CA LEU A 19 -13.27 8.36 0.45
C LEU A 19 -13.16 8.27 1.98
N GLN A 20 -12.59 7.17 2.49
CA GLN A 20 -12.38 6.98 3.93
C GLN A 20 -11.38 7.99 4.49
N MET A 21 -10.28 8.22 3.78
CA MET A 21 -9.27 9.22 4.15
C MET A 21 -9.83 10.64 4.06
N TYR A 22 -10.58 10.96 3.00
CA TYR A 22 -11.26 12.24 2.87
C TYR A 22 -12.21 12.50 4.05
N LEU A 23 -13.04 11.52 4.41
CA LEU A 23 -13.95 11.63 5.54
C LEU A 23 -13.21 11.72 6.89
N MET A 24 -12.12 10.98 7.09
CA MET A 24 -11.28 11.11 8.30
C MET A 24 -10.68 12.52 8.46
N ARG A 25 -10.28 13.15 7.36
CA ARG A 25 -9.62 14.47 7.36
C ARG A 25 -10.61 15.61 7.55
N TYR A 26 -11.76 15.55 6.87
CA TYR A 26 -12.68 16.69 6.75
C TYR A 26 -14.01 16.51 7.50
N ASN A 27 -14.35 15.31 7.97
CA ASN A 27 -15.59 15.05 8.69
C ASN A 27 -15.32 14.63 10.14
N ARG A 28 -15.56 15.56 11.08
CA ARG A 28 -15.32 15.35 12.51
C ARG A 28 -16.16 14.22 13.09
N ASP A 29 -17.43 14.14 12.71
CA ASP A 29 -18.36 13.11 13.20
C ASP A 29 -17.92 11.72 12.71
N PHE A 30 -17.44 11.62 11.48
CA PHE A 30 -16.88 10.38 10.94
C PHE A 30 -15.61 9.98 11.69
N ARG A 31 -14.69 10.93 11.93
CA ARG A 31 -13.46 10.67 12.69
C ARG A 31 -13.75 10.21 14.12
N ASP A 32 -14.69 10.87 14.80
CA ASP A 32 -15.07 10.51 16.17
C ASP A 32 -15.74 9.13 16.20
N LEU A 33 -16.57 8.82 15.22
CA LEU A 33 -17.19 7.50 15.03
C LEU A 33 -16.16 6.40 14.76
N VAL A 34 -15.14 6.66 13.93
CA VAL A 34 -14.03 5.72 13.71
C VAL A 34 -13.19 5.53 14.98
N SER A 35 -12.94 6.60 15.74
CA SER A 35 -12.23 6.51 17.03
C SER A 35 -13.01 5.68 18.06
N GLU A 36 -14.34 5.85 18.11
CA GLU A 36 -15.23 5.07 18.98
C GLU A 36 -15.24 3.59 18.59
N ILE A 37 -15.36 3.29 17.28
CA ILE A 37 -15.26 1.93 16.74
C ILE A 37 -13.91 1.30 17.07
N ALA A 38 -12.79 2.01 16.89
CA ALA A 38 -11.46 1.49 17.17
C ALA A 38 -11.26 1.17 18.67
N LYS A 39 -11.78 2.02 19.57
CA LYS A 39 -11.69 1.82 21.02
C LYS A 39 -12.56 0.66 21.52
N ASN A 40 -13.72 0.46 20.91
CA ASN A 40 -14.69 -0.56 21.31
C ASN A 40 -14.55 -1.86 20.51
N LEU A 41 -13.75 -1.87 19.43
CA LEU A 41 -13.47 -3.01 18.57
C LEU A 41 -13.19 -4.31 19.33
N PRO A 42 -12.36 -4.32 20.41
CA PRO A 42 -12.08 -5.56 21.15
C PRO A 42 -13.31 -6.14 21.85
N ASN A 43 -14.23 -5.29 22.32
CA ASN A 43 -15.41 -5.69 23.10
C ASN A 43 -16.63 -5.99 22.22
N ASP A 44 -16.83 -5.22 21.15
CA ASP A 44 -17.97 -5.40 20.22
C ASP A 44 -17.81 -6.67 19.35
N LEU A 45 -16.58 -7.16 19.18
CA LEU A 45 -16.28 -8.32 18.34
C LEU A 45 -16.36 -9.68 19.06
N LEU A 46 -16.41 -9.70 20.40
CA LEU A 46 -16.72 -10.93 21.16
C LEU A 46 -18.12 -11.47 20.85
N GLN A 47 -19.02 -10.64 20.30
CA GLN A 47 -20.37 -11.05 19.89
C GLN A 47 -20.48 -11.53 18.43
N LEU A 48 -19.48 -11.28 17.59
CA LEU A 48 -19.51 -11.55 16.14
C LEU A 48 -18.65 -12.75 15.74
N SER A 49 -18.37 -13.67 16.67
CA SER A 49 -17.47 -14.81 16.46
C SER A 49 -17.96 -15.77 15.36
N THR A 50 -17.56 -15.49 14.12
CA THR A 50 -17.41 -16.46 13.05
C THR A 50 -16.02 -16.26 12.45
N ASP A 51 -15.30 -17.36 12.24
CA ASP A 51 -13.87 -17.43 11.84
C ASP A 51 -13.48 -16.63 10.59
N TYR A 52 -14.45 -16.15 9.82
CA TYR A 52 -14.24 -15.28 8.67
C TYR A 52 -13.99 -13.81 9.04
N VAL A 53 -14.40 -13.35 10.22
CA VAL A 53 -14.32 -11.93 10.61
C VAL A 53 -12.96 -11.58 11.24
N THR A 54 -12.30 -12.53 11.90
CA THR A 54 -11.02 -12.35 12.61
C THR A 54 -9.87 -11.89 11.70
N GLY A 55 -9.79 -12.41 10.47
CA GLY A 55 -8.78 -12.00 9.49
C GLY A 55 -8.98 -10.56 8.97
N TYR A 56 -10.23 -10.18 8.73
CA TYR A 56 -10.58 -8.81 8.30
C TYR A 56 -10.41 -7.80 9.42
N VAL A 57 -10.74 -8.19 10.66
CA VAL A 57 -10.53 -7.36 11.86
C VAL A 57 -9.05 -7.09 12.11
N GLY A 58 -8.20 -8.12 12.03
CA GLY A 58 -6.76 -7.93 12.19
C GLY A 58 -6.20 -6.98 11.13
N THR A 59 -6.69 -7.10 9.89
CA THR A 59 -6.30 -6.24 8.77
C THR A 59 -6.79 -4.80 8.95
N ALA A 60 -8.05 -4.61 9.36
CA ALA A 60 -8.64 -3.30 9.60
C ALA A 60 -8.00 -2.59 10.80
N ASN A 61 -7.69 -3.34 11.87
CA ASN A 61 -7.01 -2.79 13.05
C ASN A 61 -5.58 -2.36 12.70
N ASN A 62 -4.84 -3.20 11.96
CA ASN A 62 -3.52 -2.84 11.46
C ASN A 62 -3.56 -1.62 10.53
N TYR A 63 -4.58 -1.52 9.67
CA TYR A 63 -4.78 -0.38 8.78
C TYR A 63 -5.07 0.92 9.56
N LEU A 64 -6.00 0.88 10.52
CA LEU A 64 -6.34 2.01 11.38
C LEU A 64 -5.15 2.47 12.24
N GLN A 65 -4.45 1.53 12.87
CA GLN A 65 -3.27 1.81 13.68
C GLN A 65 -2.17 2.45 12.83
N SER A 66 -1.87 1.85 11.66
CA SER A 66 -0.88 2.40 10.72
C SER A 66 -1.27 3.80 10.24
N THR A 67 -2.57 4.05 10.02
CA THR A 67 -3.08 5.37 9.60
C THR A 67 -2.97 6.40 10.73
N TYR A 68 -3.23 6.01 11.98
CA TYR A 68 -3.10 6.90 13.15
C TYR A 68 -1.65 7.27 13.46
N ASP A 69 -0.75 6.27 13.44
CA ASP A 69 0.69 6.47 13.64
C ASP A 69 1.28 7.35 12.52
N TYR A 70 0.81 7.16 11.29
CA TYR A 70 1.23 7.93 10.11
C TYR A 70 0.71 9.38 10.11
N LEU A 71 -0.49 9.64 10.62
CA LEU A 71 -1.04 11.00 10.75
C LEU A 71 -0.41 11.82 11.89
N GLY A 72 0.60 11.29 12.59
CA GLY A 72 1.27 11.97 13.71
C GLY A 72 0.36 12.18 14.92
N LEU A 73 -0.71 11.38 15.04
CA LEU A 73 -1.63 11.42 16.16
C LEU A 73 -1.12 10.62 17.38
N SER A 74 -0.07 9.82 17.19
CA SER A 74 0.79 9.21 18.20
C SER A 74 2.21 9.80 18.06
N LYS A 75 2.83 10.16 19.19
CA LYS A 75 4.10 10.92 19.26
C LYS A 75 5.24 10.32 18.40
N PRO A 76 6.14 11.16 17.83
CA PRO A 76 7.20 10.69 16.96
C PRO A 76 8.32 10.01 17.76
N PHE A 77 8.86 8.92 17.19
CA PHE A 77 10.16 8.39 17.58
C PHE A 77 11.26 9.09 16.78
N GLU A 78 12.27 9.56 17.50
CA GLU A 78 13.54 9.99 16.93
C GLU A 78 14.35 8.79 16.41
N ASP A 79 15.04 9.09 15.32
CA ASP A 79 16.40 8.68 14.96
C ASP A 79 16.67 7.43 14.11
N GLY A 80 17.57 7.64 13.15
CA GLY A 80 18.62 6.69 12.80
C GLY A 80 18.40 5.81 11.57
N SER A 81 18.68 6.30 10.36
CA SER A 81 19.25 5.45 9.30
C SER A 81 19.95 6.25 8.18
N PRO A 82 21.08 5.74 7.63
CA PRO A 82 21.96 6.47 6.71
C PRO A 82 21.65 6.21 5.23
N GLY A 83 22.04 7.18 4.37
CA GLY A 83 22.48 6.93 2.99
C GLY A 83 21.54 7.35 1.86
N ASP A 84 21.56 8.64 1.52
CA ASP A 84 21.39 9.28 0.21
C ASP A 84 20.65 8.50 -0.90
N GLN A 85 19.33 8.41 -0.76
CA GLN A 85 18.42 8.78 -1.84
C GLN A 85 17.45 9.79 -1.23
N GLU A 86 17.47 11.04 -1.70
CA GLU A 86 16.47 12.04 -1.34
C GLU A 86 15.11 11.56 -1.85
N VAL A 87 14.47 10.70 -1.07
CA VAL A 87 13.05 10.39 -1.23
C VAL A 87 12.33 11.71 -1.00
N PRO A 88 11.56 12.20 -1.98
CA PRO A 88 10.76 13.39 -1.77
C PRO A 88 9.90 13.21 -0.52
N GLU A 89 9.96 14.14 0.44
CA GLU A 89 9.24 14.05 1.73
C GLU A 89 7.73 13.83 1.55
N ASN A 90 7.20 14.12 0.35
CA ASN A 90 5.80 13.96 0.00
C ASN A 90 5.41 12.57 -0.53
N LEU A 91 6.29 11.55 -0.50
CA LEU A 91 6.01 10.21 -1.00
C LEU A 91 6.10 9.12 0.09
N ILE A 92 5.07 8.29 0.21
CA ILE A 92 5.06 7.10 1.07
C ILE A 92 5.38 5.85 0.24
N MET A 93 6.37 5.09 0.68
CA MET A 93 6.77 3.80 0.07
C MET A 93 6.69 2.62 1.05
N ASN A 94 6.88 2.86 2.35
CA ASN A 94 6.92 1.83 3.39
C ASN A 94 5.56 1.22 3.77
N PHE A 95 4.47 1.77 3.24
CA PHE A 95 3.12 1.26 3.42
C PHE A 95 2.60 0.67 2.11
N ARG A 96 2.11 -0.57 2.16
CA ARG A 96 1.41 -1.20 1.03
C ARG A 96 -0.10 -1.01 1.17
N PRO A 97 -0.75 -0.29 0.25
CA PRO A 97 -2.20 -0.21 0.22
C PRO A 97 -2.83 -1.59 -0.03
N PRO A 98 -3.91 -1.95 0.67
CA PRO A 98 -4.47 -3.32 0.63
C PRO A 98 -5.11 -3.67 -0.72
N HIS A 99 -5.48 -2.67 -1.53
CA HIS A 99 -6.05 -2.86 -2.86
C HIS A 99 -4.99 -3.01 -3.97
N LEU A 100 -3.70 -2.87 -3.65
CA LEU A 100 -2.62 -3.10 -4.61
C LEU A 100 -2.45 -4.59 -4.90
N GLU A 101 -2.87 -4.98 -6.10
CA GLU A 101 -2.87 -6.36 -6.59
C GLU A 101 -1.44 -6.87 -6.86
N PHE A 102 -0.59 -6.01 -7.42
CA PHE A 102 0.73 -6.41 -7.90
C PHE A 102 1.80 -6.25 -6.83
N ARG A 103 2.81 -7.12 -6.88
CA ARG A 103 3.92 -7.20 -5.93
C ARG A 103 5.21 -6.71 -6.54
N ILE A 104 6.14 -6.30 -5.68
CA ILE A 104 7.50 -6.00 -6.11
C ILE A 104 8.13 -7.27 -6.70
N GLY A 105 8.78 -7.10 -7.84
CA GLY A 105 9.35 -8.20 -8.60
C GLY A 105 8.38 -8.91 -9.54
N ASN A 106 7.08 -8.60 -9.53
CA ASN A 106 6.19 -9.06 -10.59
C ASN A 106 6.62 -8.43 -11.92
N VAL A 107 6.72 -9.28 -12.94
CA VAL A 107 6.86 -8.84 -14.32
C VAL A 107 5.46 -8.64 -14.87
N VAL A 108 5.20 -7.50 -15.48
CA VAL A 108 3.86 -7.10 -15.92
C VAL A 108 3.89 -6.56 -17.34
N LEU A 109 2.76 -6.68 -18.02
CA LEU A 109 2.49 -6.03 -19.30
C LEU A 109 1.63 -4.79 -19.07
N THR A 110 2.09 -3.64 -19.55
CA THR A 110 1.33 -2.38 -19.49
C THR A 110 0.34 -2.27 -20.65
N HIS A 111 -0.61 -1.34 -20.56
CA HIS A 111 -1.55 -1.01 -21.64
C HIS A 111 -0.86 -0.58 -22.95
N THR A 112 0.37 -0.06 -22.88
CA THR A 112 1.22 0.27 -24.04
C THR A 112 1.93 -0.94 -24.65
N MET A 113 1.56 -2.16 -24.23
CA MET A 113 2.22 -3.41 -24.63
C MET A 113 3.71 -3.44 -24.28
N THR A 114 4.10 -2.76 -23.19
CA THR A 114 5.48 -2.73 -22.70
C THR A 114 5.62 -3.68 -21.53
N ALA A 115 6.58 -4.60 -21.60
CA ALA A 115 6.91 -5.47 -20.48
C ALA A 115 7.85 -4.76 -19.51
N GLY A 116 7.60 -4.89 -18.22
CA GLY A 116 8.47 -4.34 -17.19
C GLY A 116 8.33 -5.05 -15.85
N VAL A 117 9.24 -4.77 -14.93
CA VAL A 117 9.22 -5.31 -13.57
C VAL A 117 8.88 -4.21 -12.58
N ILE A 118 7.96 -4.50 -11.65
CA ILE A 118 7.58 -3.59 -10.59
C ILE A 118 8.70 -3.50 -9.56
N VAL A 119 9.21 -2.31 -9.33
CA VAL A 119 10.24 -2.03 -8.31
C VAL A 119 9.67 -1.40 -7.04
N GLY A 120 8.43 -0.90 -7.08
CA GLY A 120 7.81 -0.24 -5.94
C GLY A 120 6.51 0.47 -6.29
N TRP A 121 6.05 1.30 -5.36
CA TRP A 121 4.89 2.16 -5.54
C TRP A 121 5.08 3.47 -4.75
N ASN A 122 4.38 4.52 -5.18
CA ASN A 122 4.39 5.81 -4.52
C ASN A 122 2.97 6.24 -4.17
N ILE A 123 2.80 6.77 -2.96
CA ILE A 123 1.57 7.43 -2.52
C ILE A 123 1.88 8.90 -2.31
N ASP A 124 1.14 9.79 -2.99
CA ASP A 124 1.29 11.23 -2.84
C ASP A 124 0.60 11.70 -1.55
N ILE A 125 1.39 12.22 -0.61
CA ILE A 125 0.91 12.72 0.68
C ILE A 125 0.11 14.02 0.50
N THR A 126 0.45 14.81 -0.52
CA THR A 126 -0.24 16.08 -0.80
C THR A 126 -1.65 15.84 -1.34
N ASP A 127 -1.86 14.74 -2.06
CA ASP A 127 -3.14 14.33 -2.61
C ASP A 127 -3.39 12.83 -2.44
N LEU A 128 -3.90 12.47 -1.26
CA LEU A 128 -4.29 11.10 -0.91
C LEU A 128 -5.54 10.60 -1.67
N THR A 129 -6.17 11.44 -2.50
CA THR A 129 -7.27 10.99 -3.35
C THR A 129 -6.78 10.28 -4.62
N LYS A 130 -5.51 10.49 -4.96
CA LYS A 130 -4.86 9.88 -6.10
C LYS A 130 -4.56 8.40 -5.83
N GLU A 131 -4.76 7.57 -6.86
CA GLU A 131 -4.34 6.17 -6.83
C GLU A 131 -2.81 6.07 -6.65
N PRO A 132 -2.32 5.04 -5.92
CA PRO A 132 -0.89 4.79 -5.82
C PRO A 132 -0.30 4.48 -7.21
N GLU A 133 0.84 5.08 -7.50
CA GLU A 133 1.56 4.86 -8.76
C GLU A 133 2.59 3.75 -8.58
N TYR A 134 2.51 2.68 -9.37
CA TYR A 134 3.58 1.70 -9.48
C TYR A 134 4.79 2.28 -10.21
N LEU A 135 5.97 1.91 -9.72
CA LEU A 135 7.26 2.17 -10.35
C LEU A 135 7.69 0.93 -11.11
N ILE A 136 7.92 1.07 -12.42
CA ILE A 136 8.20 -0.05 -13.32
C ILE A 136 9.50 0.20 -14.09
N LEU A 137 10.41 -0.78 -14.06
CA LEU A 137 11.57 -0.83 -14.96
C LEU A 137 11.20 -1.62 -16.22
N SER A 138 11.44 -1.04 -17.40
CA SER A 138 11.12 -1.67 -18.69
C SER A 138 12.34 -1.64 -19.61
N GLU A 139 12.51 -2.63 -20.49
CA GLU A 139 13.65 -2.66 -21.42
C GLU A 139 13.71 -1.45 -22.37
N VAL A 140 12.54 -0.89 -22.69
CA VAL A 140 12.41 0.17 -23.71
C VAL A 140 12.70 1.56 -23.13
N HIS A 141 12.62 1.73 -21.81
CA HIS A 141 12.72 3.03 -21.15
C HIS A 141 13.94 3.02 -20.24
N GLU A 142 14.77 4.05 -20.32
CA GLU A 142 15.95 4.15 -19.44
C GLU A 142 15.59 4.52 -18.00
N GLU A 143 14.46 5.22 -17.83
CA GLU A 143 13.94 5.70 -16.56
C GLU A 143 12.75 4.87 -16.06
N LEU A 144 12.42 5.02 -14.77
CA LEU A 144 11.27 4.38 -14.16
C LEU A 144 9.97 4.92 -14.74
N ILE A 145 9.13 4.01 -15.23
CA ILE A 145 7.76 4.34 -15.64
C ILE A 145 6.88 4.38 -14.39
N LYS A 146 6.08 5.45 -14.26
CA LYS A 146 5.07 5.60 -13.21
C LYS A 146 3.69 5.30 -13.80
N LEU A 147 2.98 4.32 -13.25
CA LEU A 147 1.65 3.92 -13.75
C LEU A 147 0.70 3.58 -12.61
N ASP A 148 -0.55 4.01 -12.76
CA ASP A 148 -1.66 3.56 -11.93
C ASP A 148 -1.95 2.06 -12.18
N GLN A 149 -2.60 1.40 -11.22
CA GLN A 149 -2.88 -0.04 -11.31
C GLN A 149 -3.72 -0.42 -12.53
N ASP A 150 -4.70 0.40 -12.91
CA ASP A 150 -5.62 0.18 -14.03
C ASP A 150 -4.93 0.15 -15.40
N LYS A 151 -3.69 0.65 -15.48
CA LYS A 151 -2.85 0.65 -16.69
C LYS A 151 -1.98 -0.60 -16.81
N ILE A 152 -2.05 -1.51 -15.85
CA ILE A 152 -1.38 -2.82 -15.87
C ILE A 152 -2.38 -3.87 -16.34
N VAL A 153 -2.03 -4.58 -17.41
CA VAL A 153 -2.94 -5.52 -18.08
C VAL A 153 -2.86 -6.91 -17.45
N VAL A 154 -1.64 -7.43 -17.25
CA VAL A 154 -1.46 -8.81 -16.78
C VAL A 154 -0.05 -9.03 -16.22
N ILE A 155 0.08 -10.02 -15.32
CA ILE A 155 1.36 -10.55 -14.85
C ILE A 155 1.93 -11.51 -15.90
N LEU A 156 3.20 -11.34 -16.23
CA LEU A 156 3.97 -12.20 -17.11
C LEU A 156 4.85 -13.12 -16.27
N GLN A 157 4.92 -14.39 -16.67
CA GLN A 157 5.79 -15.40 -16.05
C GLN A 157 6.81 -15.89 -17.08
N ASN A 158 7.95 -16.39 -16.60
CA ASN A 158 9.07 -16.89 -17.39
C ASN A 158 9.66 -15.88 -18.39
N ILE A 159 9.40 -14.58 -18.16
CA ILE A 159 9.94 -13.48 -18.95
C ILE A 159 10.90 -12.70 -18.06
N LYS A 160 12.15 -12.59 -18.52
CA LYS A 160 13.19 -11.83 -17.84
C LYS A 160 13.35 -10.49 -18.55
N ILE A 161 13.23 -9.41 -17.81
CA ILE A 161 13.49 -8.04 -18.25
C ILE A 161 15.00 -7.79 -18.30
N ASN A 162 15.48 -7.27 -19.43
CA ASN A 162 16.84 -6.82 -19.63
C ASN A 162 16.95 -5.30 -19.47
N HIS A 163 17.33 -4.84 -18.27
CA HIS A 163 17.54 -3.42 -17.99
C HIS A 163 18.85 -3.21 -17.21
N LYS A 164 19.60 -2.18 -17.59
CA LYS A 164 20.89 -1.78 -16.95
C LYS A 164 20.86 -1.63 -15.42
N ASN A 165 19.71 -1.33 -14.84
CA ASN A 165 19.55 -1.04 -13.42
C ASN A 165 18.90 -2.20 -12.66
N ILE A 166 18.59 -3.32 -13.32
CA ILE A 166 17.83 -4.40 -12.68
C ILE A 166 18.55 -5.00 -11.48
N ASP A 167 19.88 -5.11 -11.59
CA ASP A 167 20.75 -5.62 -10.53
C ASP A 167 20.87 -4.63 -9.37
N GLN A 168 20.40 -3.38 -9.48
CA GLN A 168 20.33 -2.46 -8.34
C GLN A 168 19.17 -2.83 -7.40
N TYR A 169 18.09 -3.40 -7.95
CA TYR A 169 16.85 -3.68 -7.22
C TYR A 169 16.69 -5.15 -6.83
N PHE A 170 17.16 -6.08 -7.67
CA PHE A 170 16.86 -7.51 -7.52
C PHE A 170 18.13 -8.36 -7.35
N LYS A 171 18.00 -9.46 -6.60
CA LYS A 171 19.07 -10.46 -6.39
C LYS A 171 19.12 -11.47 -7.53
N SER A 172 17.95 -11.96 -7.96
CA SER A 172 17.83 -13.01 -8.97
C SER A 172 16.40 -13.08 -9.54
N PHE A 173 16.21 -13.89 -10.57
CA PHE A 173 14.93 -14.19 -11.20
C PHE A 173 14.63 -15.68 -11.02
N ASP A 174 13.45 -16.02 -10.49
CA ASP A 174 13.09 -17.40 -10.12
C ASP A 174 12.16 -18.10 -11.15
N GLY A 175 11.84 -17.42 -12.25
CA GLY A 175 10.89 -17.90 -13.27
C GLY A 175 9.48 -17.35 -13.10
N MET A 176 9.04 -17.04 -11.89
CA MET A 176 7.74 -16.38 -11.63
C MET A 176 7.88 -14.87 -11.51
N GLY A 177 9.02 -14.40 -11.02
CA GLY A 177 9.32 -12.98 -10.86
C GLY A 177 10.75 -12.75 -10.36
N TYR A 178 11.01 -11.52 -9.94
CA TYR A 178 12.30 -11.14 -9.38
C TYR A 178 12.28 -11.15 -7.86
N ILE A 179 13.38 -11.63 -7.28
CA ILE A 179 13.59 -11.62 -5.83
C ILE A 179 14.22 -10.28 -5.43
N PRO A 180 13.53 -9.43 -4.65
CA PRO A 180 14.05 -8.11 -4.28
C PRO A 180 15.27 -8.19 -3.35
N LYS A 181 16.18 -7.21 -3.47
CA LYS A 181 17.27 -7.01 -2.53
C LYS A 181 16.76 -6.56 -1.16
N GLU A 182 17.57 -6.77 -0.13
CA GLU A 182 17.24 -6.34 1.24
C GLU A 182 17.06 -4.82 1.33
N SER A 183 17.83 -4.04 0.58
CA SER A 183 17.65 -2.59 0.49
C SER A 183 16.25 -2.22 0.01
N LEU A 184 15.74 -2.92 -1.01
CA LEU A 184 14.40 -2.70 -1.55
C LEU A 184 13.32 -3.20 -0.58
N GLN A 185 13.53 -4.35 0.07
CA GLN A 185 12.60 -4.85 1.09
C GLN A 185 12.50 -3.93 2.31
N LYS A 186 13.57 -3.23 2.68
CA LYS A 186 13.51 -2.21 3.75
C LYS A 186 12.64 -1.02 3.36
N LEU A 187 12.68 -0.61 2.09
CA LEU A 187 11.81 0.44 1.57
C LEU A 187 10.36 -0.03 1.43
N TYR A 188 10.16 -1.32 1.15
CA TYR A 188 8.85 -1.93 0.90
C TYR A 188 8.64 -3.23 1.70
N PRO A 189 8.45 -3.15 3.03
CA PRO A 189 8.47 -4.31 3.94
C PRO A 189 7.29 -5.29 3.80
N LYS A 190 6.27 -4.94 3.00
CA LYS A 190 5.11 -5.79 2.70
C LYS A 190 4.96 -6.08 1.19
N GLY A 191 6.05 -5.93 0.42
CA GLY A 191 6.13 -6.14 -1.04
C GLY A 191 5.85 -7.57 -1.48
#